data_AF-A0A9E2YXE0-F1
#
_entry.id   AF-A0A9E2YXE0-F1
#
_cell.length_a   1.000
_cell.length_b   1.000
_cell.length_c   1.000
_cell.angle_alpha   90.00
_cell.angle_beta   90.00
_cell.angle_gamma   90.00
#
_symmetry.space_group_name_H-M   'P 1'
#
loop_
_entity.id
_entity.type
_entity.pdbx_description
1 polymer ?
#
loop_
_entity_poly.entity_id
_entity_poly.type
_entity_poly.pdbx_seq_one_letter_code
_entity_poly.pdbx_strand_id
1 'polypeptide(L)' 'DGNVHTHHDLPLVLAGGGAAQIKGGRHIRYAAETPMNNLLVSRLDKAGVQTEHLGDSTGTLAHLSGV' A
#
# COMPACT_ATOMS: atom_id res chain seq x y z
N ASP A 1 17.21 -3.20 -20.93
CA ASP A 1 16.35 -3.02 -22.11
C ASP A 1 15.44 -1.83 -21.82
N GLY A 2 15.55 -0.75 -22.60
CA GLY A 2 14.75 0.46 -22.42
C GLY A 2 13.29 0.33 -22.88
N ASN A 3 12.93 -0.79 -23.53
CA ASN A 3 11.56 -1.11 -23.92
C ASN A 3 10.79 -1.88 -22.83
N VAL A 4 11.41 -2.16 -21.68
CA VAL A 4 10.75 -2.88 -20.58
C VAL A 4 10.26 -1.89 -19.53
N HIS A 5 8.93 -1.71 -19.49
CA HIS A 5 8.25 -0.98 -18.42
C HIS A 5 8.20 -1.84 -17.15
N THR A 6 9.29 -1.83 -16.38
CA THR A 6 9.34 -2.51 -15.08
C THR A 6 8.49 -1.77 -14.05
N HIS A 7 7.79 -2.55 -13.21
CA HIS A 7 6.96 -2.06 -12.11
C HIS A 7 7.49 -2.52 -10.74
N HIS A 8 8.73 -3.01 -10.68
CA HIS A 8 9.38 -3.43 -9.43
C HIS A 8 9.98 -2.23 -8.69
N ASP A 9 9.88 -2.25 -7.35
CA ASP A 9 10.51 -1.30 -6.42
C ASP A 9 10.38 0.19 -6.81
N LEU A 10 9.19 0.55 -7.30
CA LEU A 10 8.88 1.95 -7.61
C LEU A 10 8.78 2.79 -6.33
N PRO A 11 9.34 4.02 -6.32
CA PRO A 11 9.19 4.92 -5.18
C PRO A 11 7.72 5.30 -4.98
N LEU A 12 7.24 5.15 -3.75
CA LEU A 12 5.85 5.42 -3.39
C LEU A 12 5.78 6.38 -2.21
N VAL A 13 4.90 7.38 -2.30
CA VAL A 13 4.59 8.32 -1.21
C VAL A 13 3.09 8.28 -0.95
N LEU A 14 2.72 8.05 0.31
CA LEU A 14 1.36 8.22 0.80
C LEU A 14 1.27 9.53 1.58
N ALA A 15 0.44 10.46 1.09
CA ALA A 15 0.23 11.76 1.72
C ALA A 15 -1.17 11.85 2.35
N GLY A 16 -1.25 12.48 3.52
CA GLY A 16 -2.46 12.56 4.34
C GLY A 16 -2.53 11.50 5.45
N GLY A 17 -3.54 11.59 6.31
CA GLY A 17 -3.66 10.75 7.51
C GLY A 17 -4.88 9.84 7.56
N GLY A 18 -5.72 9.80 6.51
CA GLY A 18 -6.92 8.96 6.48
C GLY A 18 -7.87 9.19 7.66
N ALA A 19 -8.18 10.45 7.99
CA ALA A 19 -8.89 10.83 9.22
C ALA A 19 -8.23 10.28 10.50
N ALA A 20 -6.92 10.51 10.62
CA ALA A 20 -6.04 10.05 11.70
C ALA A 20 -5.84 8.52 11.82
N GLN A 21 -6.36 7.71 10.88
CA GLN A 21 -6.17 6.26 10.86
C GLN A 21 -4.76 5.82 10.40
N ILE A 22 -4.04 6.70 9.68
CA ILE A 22 -2.72 6.40 9.12
C ILE A 22 -1.69 7.37 9.72
N LYS A 23 -0.65 6.80 10.35
CA LYS A 23 0.45 7.57 10.93
C LYS A 23 1.46 7.97 9.85
N GLY A 24 1.60 9.27 9.58
CA GLY A 24 2.61 9.82 8.67
C GLY A 24 4.02 9.91 9.27
N GLY A 25 4.95 10.52 8.54
CA GLY A 25 6.31 10.80 9.02
C GLY A 25 7.19 9.56 9.20
N ARG A 26 6.93 8.51 8.41
CA ARG A 26 7.61 7.21 8.50
C ARG A 26 8.12 6.79 7.13
N HIS A 27 9.27 6.14 7.12
CA HIS A 27 9.69 5.30 6.00
C HIS A 27 9.43 3.85 6.39
N ILE A 28 8.58 3.17 5.63
CA ILE A 28 8.20 1.77 5.86
C ILE A 28 8.68 0.96 4.67
N ARG A 29 9.39 -0.13 4.95
CA ARG A 29 9.86 -1.08 3.94
C ARG A 29 9.17 -2.42 4.16
N TYR A 30 8.56 -2.95 3.11
CA TYR A 30 8.00 -4.30 3.08
C TYR A 30 8.99 -5.29 2.48
N ALA A 31 8.67 -6.58 2.58
CA ALA A 31 9.46 -7.62 1.91
C ALA A 31 9.50 -7.37 0.39
N ALA A 32 10.58 -7.80 -0.26
CA ALA A 32 10.64 -7.78 -1.73
C ALA A 32 9.44 -8.54 -2.31
N GLU A 33 8.98 -8.13 -3.49
CA GLU A 33 7.82 -8.72 -4.17
C GLU A 33 6.50 -8.58 -3.38
N THR A 34 6.41 -7.65 -2.41
CA THR A 34 5.11 -7.27 -1.83
C THR A 34 4.28 -6.53 -2.88
N PRO A 35 3.08 -7.03 -3.26
CA PRO A 35 2.27 -6.38 -4.28
C PRO A 35 1.86 -4.96 -3.87
N MET A 36 1.98 -4.00 -4.80
CA MET A 36 1.52 -2.62 -4.58
C MET A 36 0.02 -2.57 -4.26
N ASN A 37 -0.77 -3.46 -4.85
CA ASN A 37 -2.21 -3.53 -4.60
C ASN A 37 -2.57 -3.83 -3.14
N ASN A 38 -1.66 -4.38 -2.32
CA ASN A 38 -1.88 -4.50 -0.88
C ASN A 38 -2.06 -3.13 -0.22
N LEU A 39 -1.38 -2.09 -0.72
CA LEU A 39 -1.60 -0.71 -0.26
C LEU A 39 -3.02 -0.22 -0.60
N LEU A 40 -3.48 -0.51 -1.81
CA LEU A 40 -4.79 -0.07 -2.28
C LEU A 40 -5.92 -0.75 -1.50
N VAL A 41 -5.85 -2.06 -1.29
CA VAL A 41 -6.80 -2.82 -0.44
C VAL A 41 -6.80 -2.26 0.98
N SER A 42 -5.62 -2.03 1.56
CA SER A 42 -5.52 -1.43 2.90
C SER A 42 -6.13 -0.04 2.98
N ARG A 43 -6.02 0.76 1.91
CA ARG A 43 -6.60 2.11 1.86
C ARG A 43 -8.11 2.07 1.72
N LEU A 44 -8.66 1.14 0.93
CA LEU A 44 -10.10 0.94 0.79
C LEU A 44 -10.73 0.58 2.13
N ASP A 45 -10.09 -0.32 2.90
CA ASP A 45 -10.51 -0.65 4.26
C ASP A 45 -10.61 0.61 5.15
N LYS A 46 -9.59 1.48 5.14
CA LYS A 46 -9.62 2.75 5.90
C LYS A 46 -10.65 3.77 5.39
N ALA A 47 -11.11 3.61 4.15
CA ALA A 47 -12.19 4.41 3.58
C ALA A 47 -13.59 3.81 3.87
N GLY A 48 -13.67 2.70 4.62
CA GLY A 48 -14.93 1.99 4.89
C GLY A 48 -15.44 1.16 3.72
N VAL A 49 -14.61 0.96 2.69
CA VAL A 49 -14.94 0.13 1.52
C VAL A 49 -14.31 -1.24 1.73
N GLN A 50 -15.15 -2.20 2.11
CA GLN A 50 -14.70 -3.57 2.31
C GLN A 50 -14.42 -4.24 0.96
N THR A 51 -13.20 -4.71 0.77
CA THR A 51 -12.76 -5.39 -0.45
C THR A 51 -11.69 -6.40 -0.06
N GLU A 52 -11.96 -7.69 -0.28
CA GLU A 52 -11.02 -8.75 0.07
C GLU A 52 -9.85 -8.83 -0.91
N HIS A 53 -10.06 -8.38 -2.16
CA HIS A 53 -9.09 -8.55 -3.24
C HIS A 53 -9.16 -7.44 -4.29
N LEU A 54 -8.00 -6.95 -4.74
CA LEU A 54 -7.85 -6.04 -5.87
C LEU A 54 -6.60 -6.43 -6.68
N GLY A 55 -6.78 -6.73 -7.97
CA GLY A 55 -5.65 -7.02 -8.87
C GLY A 55 -4.87 -8.26 -8.43
N ASP A 56 -3.61 -8.08 -8.04
CA ASP A 56 -2.70 -9.11 -7.55
C ASP A 56 -2.48 -9.04 -6.01
N SER A 57 -3.37 -8.35 -5.30
CA SER A 57 -3.25 -8.21 -3.85
C SER A 57 -3.26 -9.58 -3.15
N THR A 58 -2.35 -9.77 -2.21
CA THR A 58 -2.28 -10.95 -1.34
C THR A 58 -2.82 -10.68 0.07
N GLY A 59 -3.19 -9.43 0.37
CA GLY A 59 -3.79 -9.03 1.63
C GLY A 59 -3.61 -7.55 1.95
N THR A 60 -3.79 -7.19 3.21
CA THR A 60 -3.51 -5.84 3.72
C THR A 60 -2.05 -5.70 4.15
N LEU A 61 -1.59 -4.45 4.23
CA LEU A 61 -0.26 -4.11 4.71
C LEU A 61 -0.25 -3.95 6.22
N ALA A 62 0.56 -4.76 6.89
CA ALA A 62 0.84 -4.61 8.31
C ALA A 62 1.53 -3.26 8.59
N HIS A 63 1.25 -2.66 9.75
CA HIS A 63 1.87 -1.41 10.21
C HIS A 63 1.64 -0.17 9.32
N LEU A 64 0.74 -0.26 8.34
CA LEU A 64 0.26 0.92 7.60
C LEU A 64 -0.48 1.86 8.56
N SER A 65 -1.34 1.33 9.44
CA SER A 65 -1.90 2.07 10.57
C SER A 65 -0.90 2.16 11.73
N GLY A 66 -1.05 3.22 12.55
CA GLY A 66 -0.30 3.40 13.80
C GLY A 66 -1.02 2.86 15.04
N VAL A 67 -2.14 2.16 14.83
CA VAL A 67 -2.86 1.32 15.80
C VAL A 67 -2.63 -0.14 15.46
#